data_AF-A0A3A9YWW8-F1
#
_entry.id   AF-A0A3A9YWW8-F1
#
_cell.length_a   1.000
_cell.length_b   1.000
_cell.length_c   1.000
_cell.angle_alpha   90.00
_cell.angle_beta   90.00
_cell.angle_gamma   90.00
#
_symmetry.space_group_name_H-M   'P 1'
#
loop_
_entity.id
_entity.type
_entity.pdbx_description
1 polymer ?
#
loop_
_entity_poly.entity_id
_entity_poly.type
_entity_poly.pdbx_seq_one_letter_code
_entity_poly.pdbx_strand_id
1 'polypeptide(L)'
;MSGEAAGLVWGPRRLPVPYVARWSGESVVTQEALRVRPDGRGLAYRDESAGDRDRRGVLWARLLEEPGSGQPDFRTMHPARQRRAMLERLCQVCGGQADRTGRGWLFVLRRPTPAGDRPDWPEGLLSTKPPVCGPCAHLAAEHCPHLGEPAFVRVRKPRVWGVFGGLFVPGPGGRLAAGGDADLPYGHPAAPWFLANQVVVELARCTRLPGP
;
A
#
# COMPACT_ATOMS: atom_id res chain seq x y z
N MET A 1 -19.32 -14.16 5.65
CA MET A 1 -19.55 -12.82 6.22
C MET A 1 -19.28 -11.81 5.12
N SER A 2 -20.33 -11.39 4.44
CA SER A 2 -20.25 -10.42 3.35
C SER A 2 -19.87 -9.07 3.95
N GLY A 3 -18.63 -8.64 3.74
CA GLY A 3 -18.19 -7.30 4.15
C GLY A 3 -18.99 -6.28 3.36
N GLU A 4 -19.78 -5.48 4.07
CA GLU A 4 -20.47 -4.32 3.51
C GLU A 4 -19.43 -3.43 2.82
N ALA A 5 -19.66 -3.10 1.55
CA ALA A 5 -18.78 -2.19 0.83
C ALA A 5 -18.84 -0.84 1.57
N ALA A 6 -17.71 -0.40 2.13
CA ALA A 6 -17.63 0.93 2.71
C ALA A 6 -18.03 1.93 1.62
N GLY A 7 -19.08 2.72 1.84
CA GLY A 7 -19.47 3.76 0.89
C GLY A 7 -18.32 4.73 0.65
N LEU A 8 -18.31 5.38 -0.52
CA LEU A 8 -17.31 6.41 -0.82
C LEU A 8 -17.47 7.59 0.14
N VAL A 9 -16.42 7.90 0.90
CA VAL A 9 -16.38 9.06 1.80
C VAL A 9 -15.88 10.28 1.05
N TRP A 10 -16.49 11.43 1.31
CA TRP A 10 -16.12 12.70 0.69
C TRP A 10 -15.53 13.65 1.74
N GLY A 11 -14.37 14.21 1.43
CA GLY A 11 -13.65 15.14 2.29
C GLY A 11 -13.91 16.60 1.94
N PRO A 12 -13.16 17.53 2.54
CA PRO A 12 -13.23 18.95 2.22
C PRO A 12 -13.05 19.20 0.72
N ARG A 13 -13.73 20.23 0.18
CA ARG A 13 -13.74 20.59 -1.25
C ARG A 13 -14.29 19.49 -2.18
N ARG A 14 -15.14 18.59 -1.66
CA ARG A 14 -15.74 17.47 -2.41
C ARG A 14 -14.70 16.58 -3.08
N LEU A 15 -13.55 16.39 -2.44
CA LEU A 15 -12.57 15.42 -2.88
C LEU A 15 -12.95 14.04 -2.33
N PRO A 16 -12.97 12.98 -3.15
CA PRO A 16 -13.20 11.64 -2.65
C PRO A 16 -12.02 11.26 -1.73
N VAL A 17 -12.32 10.75 -0.54
CA VAL A 17 -11.31 10.19 0.37
C VAL A 17 -11.15 8.72 0.05
N PRO A 18 -9.99 8.29 -0.50
CA PRO A 18 -9.78 6.89 -0.81
C PRO A 18 -9.88 6.04 0.46
N TYR A 19 -10.52 4.88 0.35
CA TYR A 19 -10.60 3.86 1.41
C TYR A 19 -9.23 3.58 2.03
N VAL A 20 -8.18 3.50 1.21
CA VAL A 20 -6.83 3.22 1.71
C VAL A 20 -6.13 4.43 2.32
N ALA A 21 -6.65 5.65 2.18
CA ALA A 21 -6.03 6.85 2.75
C ALA A 21 -6.06 6.79 4.28
N ARG A 22 -5.00 7.27 4.91
CA ARG A 22 -4.91 7.41 6.36
C ARG A 22 -5.64 8.67 6.81
N TRP A 23 -6.23 8.65 8.00
CA TRP A 23 -6.76 9.84 8.67
C TRP A 23 -5.79 10.34 9.75
N SER A 24 -5.77 11.64 10.02
CA SER A 24 -4.83 12.20 11.01
C SER A 24 -5.07 11.68 12.42
N GLY A 25 -6.31 11.30 12.75
CA GLY A 25 -6.65 10.64 14.02
C GLY A 25 -6.12 9.20 14.13
N GLU A 26 -5.78 8.57 13.01
CA GLU A 26 -5.14 7.25 12.96
C GLU A 26 -3.65 7.40 13.26
N SER A 27 -3.38 7.55 14.56
CA SER A 27 -2.03 7.72 15.09
C SER A 27 -1.24 6.42 14.97
N VAL A 28 0.03 6.56 14.60
CA VAL A 28 0.98 5.44 14.54
C VAL A 28 1.26 4.99 15.97
N VAL A 29 1.18 3.68 16.22
CA VAL A 29 1.67 3.13 17.49
C VAL A 29 3.18 3.35 17.54
N THR A 30 3.61 4.19 18.47
CA THR A 30 4.90 4.91 18.45
C THR A 30 6.12 3.99 18.42
N GLN A 31 7.27 4.53 18.01
CA GLN A 31 8.57 3.84 18.03
C GLN A 31 8.97 3.32 19.41
N GLU A 32 8.43 3.89 20.49
CA GLU A 32 8.67 3.41 21.86
C GLU A 32 8.18 1.98 22.08
N ALA A 33 7.17 1.56 21.29
CA ALA A 33 6.68 0.19 21.29
C ALA A 33 7.64 -0.77 20.56
N LEU A 34 8.55 -0.29 19.72
CA LEU A 34 9.52 -1.13 19.02
C LEU A 34 10.78 -1.34 19.86
N ARG A 35 11.35 -2.54 19.74
CA ARG A 35 12.64 -2.92 20.34
C ARG A 35 13.42 -3.82 19.39
N VAL A 36 14.72 -3.95 19.66
CA VAL A 36 15.49 -5.08 19.12
C VAL A 36 14.99 -6.36 19.79
N ARG A 37 14.82 -7.42 19.00
CA ARG A 37 14.50 -8.77 19.51
C ARG A 37 15.55 -9.22 20.53
N PRO A 38 15.18 -10.05 21.53
CA PRO A 38 16.13 -10.56 22.51
C PRO A 38 17.34 -11.29 21.91
N ASP A 39 17.17 -11.92 20.75
CA ASP A 39 18.25 -12.60 20.01
C ASP A 39 19.16 -11.66 19.21
N GLY A 40 18.87 -10.35 19.20
CA GLY A 40 19.62 -9.34 18.48
C GLY A 40 19.42 -9.36 16.96
N ARG A 41 18.46 -10.12 16.42
CA ARG A 41 18.35 -10.42 14.98
C ARG A 41 17.15 -9.78 14.29
N GLY A 42 16.60 -8.70 14.83
CA GLY A 42 15.53 -7.95 14.16
C GLY A 42 14.71 -7.08 15.08
N LEU A 43 13.62 -6.54 14.53
CA LEU A 43 12.61 -5.76 15.21
C LEU A 43 11.54 -6.64 15.82
N ALA A 44 11.02 -6.19 16.95
CA ALA A 44 9.79 -6.69 17.54
C ALA A 44 9.04 -5.54 18.23
N TYR A 45 7.72 -5.67 18.32
CA TYR A 45 6.98 -4.89 19.32
C TYR A 45 7.28 -5.44 20.73
N ARG A 46 7.25 -4.57 21.73
CA ARG A 46 7.41 -4.96 23.14
C ARG A 46 6.31 -5.93 23.57
N ASP A 47 5.11 -5.69 23.08
CA ASP A 47 3.87 -6.46 23.22
C ASP A 47 3.50 -7.13 21.88
N GLU A 48 4.49 -7.69 21.17
CA GLU A 48 4.26 -8.37 19.90
C GLU A 48 3.25 -9.53 20.06
N SER A 49 2.27 -9.55 19.16
CA SER A 49 1.23 -10.55 19.02
C SER A 49 1.38 -11.27 17.68
N ALA A 50 0.73 -12.43 17.52
CA ALA A 50 0.77 -13.18 16.27
C ALA A 50 0.23 -12.40 15.05
N GLY A 51 -0.61 -11.38 15.26
CA GLY A 51 -1.18 -10.55 14.20
C GLY A 51 -0.23 -9.50 13.62
N ASP A 52 0.86 -9.19 14.31
CA ASP A 52 1.80 -8.14 13.90
C ASP A 52 2.72 -8.55 12.76
N ARG A 53 2.80 -9.86 12.51
CA ARG A 53 3.56 -10.39 11.39
C ARG A 53 2.65 -10.94 10.32
N ASP A 54 3.09 -10.79 9.07
CA ASP A 54 2.47 -11.54 7.98
C ASP A 54 2.92 -13.01 7.96
N ARG A 55 2.33 -13.77 7.02
CA ARG A 55 2.66 -15.18 6.80
C ARG A 55 4.11 -15.42 6.36
N ARG A 56 4.86 -14.38 6.04
CA ARG A 56 6.28 -14.42 5.66
C ARG A 56 7.19 -13.93 6.80
N GLY A 57 6.63 -13.61 7.97
CA GLY A 57 7.37 -13.23 9.16
C GLY A 57 7.79 -11.76 9.22
N VAL A 58 7.35 -10.91 8.27
CA VAL A 58 7.68 -9.48 8.28
C VAL A 58 6.79 -8.75 9.28
N LEU A 59 7.36 -7.83 10.07
CA LEU A 59 6.63 -7.01 11.05
C LEU A 59 5.87 -5.87 10.35
N TRP A 60 4.63 -5.62 10.75
CA TRP A 60 3.76 -4.61 10.15
C TRP A 60 3.50 -3.43 11.09
N ALA A 61 3.52 -2.21 10.54
CA ALA A 61 3.19 -0.99 11.26
C ALA A 61 1.75 -1.02 11.78
N ARG A 62 1.59 -0.75 13.07
CA ARG A 62 0.29 -0.58 13.74
C ARG A 62 -0.17 0.88 13.70
N LEU A 63 -1.44 1.08 13.38
CA LEU A 63 -2.16 2.34 13.52
C LEU A 63 -3.48 2.08 14.24
N LEU A 64 -4.00 3.10 14.93
CA LEU A 64 -5.37 3.09 15.43
C LEU A 64 -6.35 3.07 14.24
N GLU A 65 -7.45 2.33 14.35
CA GLU A 65 -8.48 2.24 13.33
C GLU A 65 -9.62 3.22 13.64
N GLU A 66 -9.44 4.47 13.21
CA GLU A 66 -10.35 5.59 13.45
C GLU A 66 -10.65 6.34 12.14
N PRO A 67 -11.21 5.66 11.12
CA PRO A 67 -11.51 6.29 9.84
C PRO A 67 -12.54 7.42 10.04
N GLY A 68 -12.28 8.57 9.43
CA GLY A 68 -13.09 9.78 9.60
C GLY A 68 -12.59 10.72 10.71
N SER A 69 -11.67 10.27 11.55
CA SER A 69 -11.14 11.07 12.65
C SER A 69 -10.08 12.07 12.17
N GLY A 70 -10.39 13.37 12.27
CA GLY A 70 -9.51 14.46 11.84
C GLY A 70 -9.55 14.70 10.32
N GLN A 71 -8.39 14.81 9.69
CA GLN A 71 -8.27 15.13 8.26
C GLN A 71 -7.67 13.96 7.46
N PRO A 72 -8.12 13.70 6.22
CA PRO A 72 -7.51 12.69 5.37
C PRO A 72 -6.11 13.11 4.92
N ASP A 73 -5.15 12.20 5.07
CA ASP A 73 -3.79 12.31 4.57
C ASP A 73 -3.66 11.56 3.24
N PHE A 74 -3.80 12.30 2.13
CA PHE A 74 -3.74 11.74 0.77
C PHE A 74 -2.34 11.25 0.36
N ARG A 75 -1.30 11.56 1.13
CA ARG A 75 0.08 11.12 0.86
C ARG A 75 0.38 9.74 1.46
N THR A 76 -0.36 9.37 2.50
CA THR A 76 -0.10 8.17 3.28
C THR A 76 -1.27 7.18 3.18
N MET A 77 -0.95 5.91 3.02
CA MET A 77 -1.96 4.84 3.09
C MET A 77 -1.99 4.20 4.48
N HIS A 78 -3.18 3.86 4.95
CA HIS A 78 -3.36 3.08 6.17
C HIS A 78 -2.90 1.63 5.94
N PRO A 79 -1.93 1.09 6.70
CA PRO A 79 -1.29 -0.19 6.38
C PRO A 79 -2.26 -1.36 6.26
N ALA A 80 -3.19 -1.49 7.22
CA ALA A 80 -4.17 -2.56 7.20
C ALA A 80 -5.11 -2.47 5.98
N ARG A 81 -5.55 -1.26 5.61
CA ARG A 81 -6.49 -1.05 4.50
C ARG A 81 -5.80 -1.22 3.16
N GLN A 82 -4.57 -0.73 3.01
CA GLN A 82 -3.76 -0.96 1.82
C GLN A 82 -3.49 -2.47 1.63
N ARG A 83 -3.06 -3.16 2.69
CA ARG A 83 -2.76 -4.59 2.65
C ARG A 83 -4.01 -5.39 2.27
N ARG A 84 -5.15 -5.09 2.90
CA ARG A 84 -6.43 -5.71 2.60
C ARG A 84 -6.82 -5.47 1.14
N ALA A 85 -6.84 -4.21 0.69
CA ALA A 85 -7.22 -3.87 -0.67
C ALA A 85 -6.33 -4.55 -1.71
N MET A 86 -5.02 -4.64 -1.45
CA MET A 86 -4.08 -5.29 -2.35
C MET A 86 -4.30 -6.80 -2.42
N LEU A 87 -4.43 -7.48 -1.27
CA LEU A 87 -4.53 -8.95 -1.20
C LEU A 87 -5.92 -9.46 -1.60
N GLU A 88 -6.99 -8.75 -1.23
CA GLU A 88 -8.39 -9.12 -1.52
C GLU A 88 -8.88 -8.53 -2.85
N ARG A 89 -8.06 -7.73 -3.54
CA ARG A 89 -8.39 -7.07 -4.82
C ARG A 89 -9.60 -6.15 -4.71
N LEU A 90 -9.59 -5.34 -3.65
CA LEU A 90 -10.57 -4.29 -3.45
C LEU A 90 -10.11 -3.00 -4.15
N CYS A 91 -11.08 -2.17 -4.52
CA CYS A 91 -10.84 -0.84 -5.02
C CYS A 91 -10.18 0.01 -3.93
N GLN A 92 -9.02 0.60 -4.24
CA GLN A 92 -8.33 1.45 -3.26
C GLN A 92 -9.12 2.72 -2.88
N VAL A 93 -10.10 3.12 -3.68
CA VAL A 93 -10.87 4.34 -3.50
C VAL A 93 -12.16 4.10 -2.71
N CYS A 94 -13.00 3.16 -3.10
CA CYS A 94 -14.25 2.88 -2.37
C CYS A 94 -14.16 1.67 -1.42
N GLY A 95 -13.11 0.85 -1.46
CA GLY A 95 -13.05 -0.38 -0.65
C GLY A 95 -13.98 -1.51 -1.12
N GLY A 96 -14.82 -1.28 -2.13
CA GLY A 96 -15.61 -2.33 -2.81
C GLY A 96 -14.76 -3.21 -3.73
N GLN A 97 -15.38 -4.12 -4.48
CA GLN A 97 -14.63 -4.99 -5.40
C GLN A 97 -13.98 -4.18 -6.53
N ALA A 98 -12.68 -4.43 -6.81
CA ALA A 98 -12.04 -3.84 -7.98
C ALA A 98 -12.60 -4.43 -9.28
N ASP A 99 -12.56 -3.63 -10.34
CA ASP A 99 -13.05 -4.05 -11.65
C ASP A 99 -12.13 -5.16 -12.23
N ARG A 100 -12.75 -6.27 -12.60
CA ARG A 100 -12.08 -7.45 -13.16
C ARG A 100 -12.78 -7.91 -14.44
N THR A 101 -11.97 -8.13 -15.48
CA THR A 101 -12.39 -8.78 -16.73
C THR A 101 -11.47 -9.97 -17.04
N GLY A 102 -11.69 -10.64 -18.18
CA GLY A 102 -10.76 -11.67 -18.69
C GLY A 102 -9.33 -11.18 -18.93
N ARG A 103 -9.14 -9.85 -19.09
CA ARG A 103 -7.83 -9.20 -19.23
C ARG A 103 -7.16 -8.88 -17.89
N GLY A 104 -7.87 -9.03 -16.76
CA GLY A 104 -7.32 -8.80 -15.42
C GLY A 104 -8.01 -7.70 -14.64
N TRP A 105 -7.39 -7.31 -13.53
CA TRP A 105 -7.86 -6.23 -12.66
C TRP A 105 -7.43 -4.87 -13.20
N LEU A 106 -8.27 -3.85 -13.01
CA LEU A 106 -7.96 -2.48 -13.41
C LEU A 106 -7.03 -1.82 -12.39
N PHE A 107 -5.92 -1.29 -12.89
CA PHE A 107 -4.99 -0.41 -12.17
C PHE A 107 -4.95 0.94 -12.89
N VAL A 108 -4.76 2.00 -12.10
CA VAL A 108 -4.48 3.35 -12.60
C VAL A 108 -3.08 3.71 -12.14
N LEU A 109 -2.21 4.00 -13.10
CA LEU A 109 -0.79 4.24 -12.88
C LEU A 109 -0.43 5.64 -13.36
N ARG A 110 0.58 6.25 -12.75
CA ARG A 110 1.28 7.39 -13.34
C ARG A 110 2.10 6.88 -14.52
N ARG A 111 2.02 7.55 -15.68
CA ARG A 111 2.94 7.25 -16.79
C ARG A 111 4.41 7.44 -16.35
N PRO A 112 5.34 6.63 -16.88
CA PRO A 112 6.75 6.82 -16.58
C PRO A 112 7.24 8.16 -17.14
N THR A 113 8.34 8.67 -16.59
CA THR A 113 9.08 9.75 -17.25
C THR A 113 9.66 9.24 -18.58
N PRO A 114 10.06 10.12 -19.53
CA PRO A 114 10.65 9.68 -20.80
C PRO A 114 11.83 8.71 -20.63
N ALA A 115 12.62 8.86 -19.57
CA ALA A 115 13.73 7.96 -19.25
C ALA A 115 13.29 6.53 -18.85
N GLY A 116 12.06 6.36 -18.38
CA GLY A 116 11.47 5.08 -18.01
C GLY A 116 10.41 4.58 -19.00
N ASP A 117 10.18 5.30 -20.10
CA ASP A 117 9.23 4.90 -21.12
C ASP A 117 9.85 3.80 -21.98
N ARG A 118 9.27 2.61 -21.88
CA ARG A 118 9.72 1.41 -22.58
C ARG A 118 8.54 0.73 -23.26
N PRO A 119 8.74 0.08 -24.42
CA PRO A 119 7.63 -0.51 -25.18
C PRO A 119 6.79 -1.53 -24.38
N ASP A 120 7.40 -2.24 -23.43
CA ASP A 120 6.78 -3.27 -22.58
C ASP A 120 6.22 -2.73 -21.25
N TRP A 121 6.31 -1.43 -20.99
CA TRP A 121 5.73 -0.84 -19.78
C TRP A 121 4.20 -1.08 -19.73
N PRO A 122 3.61 -1.43 -18.57
CA PRO A 122 4.20 -1.55 -17.22
C PRO A 122 4.52 -2.99 -16.80
N GLU A 123 4.84 -3.91 -17.71
CA GLU A 123 5.23 -5.27 -17.34
C GLU A 123 6.39 -5.25 -16.33
N GLY A 124 6.34 -6.06 -15.26
CA GLY A 124 7.36 -6.11 -14.21
C GLY A 124 7.39 -4.91 -13.25
N LEU A 125 6.50 -3.92 -13.41
CA LEU A 125 6.45 -2.76 -12.53
C LEU A 125 6.09 -3.19 -11.10
N LEU A 126 6.85 -2.71 -10.11
CA LEU A 126 6.48 -2.82 -8.70
C LEU A 126 5.48 -1.70 -8.34
N SER A 127 4.38 -2.08 -7.68
CA SER A 127 3.33 -1.15 -7.28
C SER A 127 2.84 -1.45 -5.87
N THR A 128 2.73 -0.39 -5.07
CA THR A 128 2.01 -0.39 -3.80
C THR A 128 0.56 0.08 -3.94
N LYS A 129 0.14 0.55 -5.12
CA LYS A 129 -1.21 1.06 -5.35
C LYS A 129 -2.16 -0.09 -5.69
N PRO A 130 -3.19 -0.38 -4.87
CA PRO A 130 -4.12 -1.48 -5.15
C PRO A 130 -4.98 -1.21 -6.40
N PRO A 131 -5.70 -2.20 -6.92
CA PRO A 131 -6.56 -2.00 -8.09
C PRO A 131 -7.74 -1.06 -7.79
N VAL A 132 -8.49 -0.68 -8.83
CA VAL A 132 -9.67 0.21 -8.73
C VAL A 132 -10.89 -0.41 -9.42
N CYS A 133 -12.10 0.05 -9.07
CA CYS A 133 -13.29 -0.17 -9.88
C CYS A 133 -13.39 0.89 -11.00
N GLY A 134 -14.17 0.64 -12.05
CA GLY A 134 -14.35 1.55 -13.18
C GLY A 134 -14.72 2.99 -12.76
N PRO A 135 -15.81 3.21 -12.00
CA PRO A 135 -16.19 4.55 -11.55
C PRO A 135 -15.09 5.29 -10.77
N CYS A 136 -14.39 4.57 -9.88
CA CYS A 136 -13.30 5.17 -9.10
C CYS A 136 -12.03 5.40 -9.94
N ALA A 137 -11.86 4.72 -11.07
CA ALA A 137 -10.76 5.00 -11.99
C ALA A 137 -10.91 6.39 -12.62
N HIS A 138 -12.14 6.78 -12.99
CA HIS A 138 -12.44 8.14 -13.45
C HIS A 138 -12.19 9.17 -12.34
N LEU A 139 -12.72 8.93 -11.13
CA LEU A 139 -12.51 9.84 -10.01
C LEU A 139 -11.03 10.03 -9.67
N ALA A 140 -10.24 8.95 -9.71
CA ALA A 140 -8.80 9.03 -9.47
C ALA A 140 -8.11 9.87 -10.56
N ALA A 141 -8.44 9.65 -11.83
CA ALA A 141 -7.91 10.42 -12.94
C ALA A 141 -8.25 11.91 -12.88
N GLU A 142 -9.44 12.25 -12.38
CA GLU A 142 -9.89 13.64 -12.24
C GLU A 142 -9.24 14.35 -11.04
N HIS A 143 -9.15 13.68 -9.89
CA HIS A 143 -8.82 14.35 -8.63
C HIS A 143 -7.41 14.08 -8.11
N CYS A 144 -6.68 13.10 -8.63
CA CYS A 144 -5.35 12.75 -8.11
C CYS A 144 -4.23 13.52 -8.84
N PRO A 145 -3.65 14.58 -8.23
CA PRO A 145 -2.59 15.34 -8.88
C PRO A 145 -1.31 14.52 -9.11
N HIS A 146 -1.13 13.43 -8.35
CA HIS A 146 0.05 12.56 -8.45
C HIS A 146 0.04 11.65 -9.68
N LEU A 147 -1.10 11.47 -10.34
CA LEU A 147 -1.19 10.66 -11.55
C LEU A 147 -0.66 11.40 -12.80
N GLY A 148 -0.67 12.74 -12.80
CA GLY A 148 -0.33 13.51 -13.99
C GLY A 148 -1.23 13.10 -15.16
N GLU A 149 -0.63 12.57 -16.23
CA GLU A 149 -1.38 11.86 -17.26
C GLU A 149 -1.62 10.39 -16.83
N PRO A 150 -2.87 10.02 -16.47
CA PRO A 150 -3.15 8.69 -15.96
C PRO A 150 -3.08 7.64 -17.06
N ALA A 151 -2.51 6.48 -16.72
CA ALA A 151 -2.51 5.30 -17.57
C ALA A 151 -3.38 4.20 -16.96
N PHE A 152 -4.34 3.72 -17.73
CA PHE A 152 -5.25 2.65 -17.35
C PHE A 152 -4.71 1.30 -17.82
N VAL A 153 -4.58 0.35 -16.91
CA VAL A 153 -3.92 -0.93 -17.21
C VAL A 153 -4.72 -2.08 -16.63
N ARG A 154 -5.01 -3.08 -17.46
CA ARG A 154 -5.49 -4.38 -17.00
C ARG A 154 -4.29 -5.25 -16.68
N VAL A 155 -4.24 -5.78 -15.46
CA VAL A 155 -3.16 -6.64 -14.99
C VAL A 155 -3.74 -8.02 -14.70
N ARG A 156 -3.39 -9.02 -15.51
CA ARG A 156 -3.93 -10.38 -15.37
C ARG A 156 -3.27 -11.16 -14.22
N LYS A 157 -2.03 -10.82 -13.86
CA LYS A 157 -1.28 -11.49 -12.79
C LYS A 157 -0.54 -10.48 -11.89
N PRO A 158 -1.23 -9.74 -11.01
CA PRO A 158 -0.57 -8.96 -9.96
C PRO A 158 -0.01 -9.91 -8.90
N ARG A 159 1.30 -10.13 -8.89
CA ARG A 159 1.97 -11.10 -8.00
C ARG A 159 2.46 -10.40 -6.76
N VAL A 160 2.17 -10.94 -5.58
CA VAL A 160 2.77 -10.45 -4.34
C VAL A 160 4.29 -10.67 -4.43
N TRP A 161 5.03 -9.56 -4.43
CA TRP A 161 6.49 -9.54 -4.60
C TRP A 161 7.20 -9.33 -3.27
N GLY A 162 6.67 -8.41 -2.45
CA GLY A 162 7.33 -7.98 -1.23
C GLY A 162 6.48 -7.00 -0.42
N VAL A 163 7.18 -6.14 0.30
CA VAL A 163 6.60 -5.08 1.13
C VAL A 163 7.34 -3.77 0.90
N PHE A 164 6.67 -2.67 1.19
CA PHE A 164 7.26 -1.34 1.32
C PHE A 164 7.09 -0.87 2.76
N GLY A 165 8.04 -0.10 3.25
CA GLY A 165 8.12 0.32 4.64
C GLY A 165 9.49 0.84 5.00
N GLY A 166 9.76 0.94 6.31
CA GLY A 166 11.00 1.54 6.83
C GLY A 166 12.00 0.50 7.34
N LEU A 167 13.27 0.68 7.00
CA LEU A 167 14.38 -0.02 7.64
C LEU A 167 14.70 0.60 9.00
N PHE A 168 15.05 -0.25 9.96
CA PHE A 168 15.59 0.18 11.25
C PHE A 168 16.94 -0.46 11.50
N VAL A 169 17.84 0.29 12.12
CA VAL A 169 19.16 -0.18 12.52
C VAL A 169 19.35 -0.02 14.02
N PRO A 170 20.09 -0.92 14.68
CA PRO A 170 20.54 -0.69 16.06
C PRO A 170 21.36 0.61 16.14
N GLY A 171 20.95 1.50 17.04
CA GLY A 171 21.65 2.73 17.38
C GLY A 171 22.31 2.66 18.77
N PRO A 172 23.01 3.73 19.17
CA PRO A 172 23.67 3.81 20.47
C PRO A 172 22.71 3.58 21.64
N GLY A 173 23.17 2.88 22.67
CA GLY A 173 22.39 2.60 23.88
C GLY A 173 21.22 1.63 23.66
N GLY A 174 21.24 0.81 22.61
CA GLY A 174 20.18 -0.17 22.31
C GLY A 174 18.89 0.44 21.75
N ARG A 175 18.90 1.73 21.40
CA ARG A 175 17.78 2.40 20.72
C ARG A 175 17.75 2.00 19.26
N LEU A 176 16.55 1.98 18.67
CA LEU A 176 16.40 1.81 17.23
C LEU A 176 16.52 3.16 16.54
N ALA A 177 17.33 3.23 15.47
CA ALA A 177 17.38 4.37 14.58
C ALA A 177 16.62 4.05 13.28
N ALA A 178 15.78 4.98 12.84
CA ALA A 178 15.15 4.87 11.52
C ALA A 178 16.22 5.06 10.44
N GLY A 179 16.26 4.14 9.48
CA GLY A 179 17.02 4.27 8.26
C GLY A 179 16.21 5.01 7.19
N GLY A 180 16.04 4.38 6.04
CA GLY A 180 15.19 4.88 4.95
C GLY A 180 14.03 3.94 4.64
N ASP A 181 13.08 4.46 3.87
CA ASP A 181 12.02 3.67 3.28
C ASP A 181 12.52 2.94 2.02
N ALA A 182 12.06 1.72 1.80
CA ALA A 182 12.46 0.91 0.65
C ALA A 182 11.36 -0.07 0.22
N ASP A 183 11.43 -0.53 -1.04
CA ASP A 183 10.78 -1.76 -1.45
C ASP A 183 11.67 -2.95 -1.08
N LEU A 184 11.11 -3.97 -0.43
CA LEU A 184 11.82 -5.14 0.04
C LEU A 184 11.15 -6.44 -0.44
N PRO A 185 11.84 -7.28 -1.24
CA PRO A 185 11.26 -8.55 -1.68
C PRO A 185 11.12 -9.51 -0.50
N TYR A 186 10.10 -10.37 -0.53
CA TYR A 186 10.01 -11.42 0.48
C TYR A 186 11.22 -12.36 0.41
N GLY A 187 11.73 -12.74 1.59
CA GLY A 187 12.94 -13.55 1.72
C GLY A 187 14.24 -12.73 1.74
N HIS A 188 14.18 -11.40 1.60
CA HIS A 188 15.37 -10.56 1.71
C HIS A 188 16.00 -10.67 3.13
N PRO A 189 17.34 -10.75 3.25
CA PRO A 189 18.02 -10.86 4.56
C PRO A 189 17.74 -9.71 5.53
N ALA A 190 17.39 -8.52 5.02
CA ALA A 190 17.04 -7.36 5.84
C ALA A 190 15.59 -7.38 6.39
N ALA A 191 14.75 -8.35 5.98
CA ALA A 191 13.35 -8.44 6.41
C ALA A 191 13.13 -8.45 7.94
N PRO A 192 14.00 -9.08 8.77
CA PRO A 192 13.87 -8.99 10.22
C PRO A 192 14.01 -7.56 10.77
N TRP A 193 14.67 -6.66 10.05
CA TRP A 193 14.93 -5.27 10.43
C TRP A 193 13.96 -4.27 9.77
N PHE A 194 12.88 -4.77 9.19
CA PHE A 194 11.98 -4.00 8.35
C PHE A 194 10.59 -3.89 8.98
N LEU A 195 10.06 -2.67 9.02
CA LEU A 195 8.68 -2.41 9.42
C LEU A 195 7.85 -2.12 8.18
N ALA A 196 7.12 -3.13 7.71
CA ALA A 196 6.26 -3.03 6.55
C ALA A 196 5.04 -2.13 6.83
N ASN A 197 4.65 -1.33 5.85
CA ASN A 197 3.40 -0.56 5.89
C ASN A 197 2.57 -0.72 4.62
N GLN A 198 3.12 -1.28 3.54
CA GLN A 198 2.38 -1.55 2.30
C GLN A 198 2.81 -2.88 1.67
N VAL A 199 1.87 -3.59 1.05
CA VAL A 199 2.19 -4.73 0.16
C VAL A 199 2.66 -4.19 -1.18
N VAL A 200 3.74 -4.76 -1.71
CA VAL A 200 4.22 -4.50 -3.07
C VAL A 200 3.83 -5.69 -3.96
N VAL A 201 3.22 -5.38 -5.09
CA VAL A 201 2.97 -6.36 -6.16
C VAL A 201 3.80 -6.04 -7.39
N GLU A 202 4.28 -7.07 -8.06
CA GLU A 202 4.78 -6.99 -9.42
C GLU A 202 3.61 -7.15 -10.40
N LEU A 203 3.49 -6.22 -11.34
CA LEU A 203 2.44 -6.24 -12.36
C LEU A 203 2.89 -7.10 -13.55
N ALA A 204 2.19 -8.22 -13.78
CA ALA A 204 2.49 -9.10 -14.90
C ALA A 204 1.27 -9.38 -15.79
N ARG A 205 1.55 -9.61 -17.07
CA ARG A 205 0.57 -9.77 -18.16
C ARG A 205 -0.32 -8.54 -18.27
N CYS A 206 0.33 -7.40 -18.50
CA CYS A 206 -0.29 -6.09 -18.56
C CYS A 206 -0.92 -5.80 -19.94
N THR A 207 -2.04 -5.09 -19.95
CA THR A 207 -2.67 -4.56 -21.16
C THR A 207 -3.04 -3.10 -20.91
N ARG A 208 -2.40 -2.19 -21.65
CA ARG A 208 -2.71 -0.75 -21.63
C ARG A 208 -4.06 -0.49 -22.29
N LEU A 209 -4.82 0.44 -21.72
CA LEU A 209 -6.09 0.90 -22.27
C LEU A 209 -5.96 2.37 -22.69
N PRO A 210 -6.67 2.80 -23.75
CA PRO A 210 -6.70 4.20 -24.18
C PRO A 210 -7.42 5.11 -23.18
N GLY A 211 -8.26 4.54 -22.32
CA GLY A 211 -9.03 5.20 -21.27
C GLY A 211 -9.72 4.14 -20.40
N PRO A 212 -10.37 4.55 -19.31
CA PRO A 212 -11.22 3.66 -18.51
C PRO A 212 -12.41 3.15 -19.33
#